data_AF-A0A8J4QVQ1-F1
#
_entry.id   AF-A0A8J4QVQ1-F1
#
_cell.length_a   1.000
_cell.length_b   1.000
_cell.length_c   1.000
_cell.angle_alpha   90.00
_cell.angle_beta   90.00
_cell.angle_gamma   90.00
#
_symmetry.space_group_name_H-M   'P 1'
#
loop_
_entity.id
_entity.type
_entity.pdbx_description
1 polymer ?
#
loop_
_entity_poly.entity_id
_entity_poly.type
_entity_poly.pdbx_seq_one_letter_code
_entity_poly.pdbx_strand_id
1 'polypeptide(L)'
;MAVAAVKRTFEELNTYFSPSPPVVCKKPRYSHSTSISKPIKNQHDEALPLKSNSKKNTVDWTRDLLLKTLTAVGSMDEAQVCTNTVLEGFERTITVPLHNQISLLEKQAERMTQELERKNQELEGKIYELEQKNQKLERKNWELEHIIQENTLLKRAVHSGKLQLPSLYFLRDSTNFTM
;
A
#
# COMPACT_ATOMS: atom_id res chain seq x y z
N MET A 1 -5.81 -0.92 -61.12
CA MET A 1 -6.25 0.03 -60.09
C MET A 1 -5.35 -0.13 -58.89
N ALA A 2 -4.70 0.96 -58.50
CA ALA A 2 -3.57 0.99 -57.59
C ALA A 2 -4.00 0.86 -56.12
N VAL A 3 -3.33 -0.01 -55.36
CA VAL A 3 -3.32 0.00 -53.90
C VAL A 3 -1.99 0.64 -53.49
N ALA A 4 -2.02 1.93 -53.19
CA ALA A 4 -0.86 2.66 -52.71
C ALA A 4 -0.59 2.28 -51.24
N ALA A 5 0.56 1.64 -51.01
CA ALA A 5 1.09 1.36 -49.68
C ALA A 5 1.57 2.67 -49.03
N VAL A 6 0.98 3.05 -47.90
CA VAL A 6 1.49 4.14 -47.05
C VAL A 6 2.58 3.57 -46.15
N LYS A 7 3.84 3.64 -46.60
CA LYS A 7 5.01 3.56 -45.73
C LYS A 7 5.20 4.96 -45.12
N ARG A 8 4.83 5.16 -43.84
CA ARG A 8 5.33 6.31 -43.06
C ARG A 8 6.61 5.89 -42.35
N THR A 9 7.71 6.53 -42.73
CA THR A 9 9.00 6.47 -42.05
C THR A 9 8.91 7.18 -40.70
N PHE A 10 9.47 6.55 -39.67
CA PHE A 10 9.38 6.94 -38.26
C PHE A 10 10.28 8.14 -37.87
N GLU A 11 10.97 8.76 -38.84
CA GLU A 11 12.00 9.79 -38.56
C GLU A 11 11.50 11.24 -38.59
N GLU A 12 10.24 11.51 -38.97
CA GLU A 12 9.73 12.90 -39.08
C GLU A 12 9.08 13.47 -37.81
N LEU A 13 9.03 12.73 -36.70
CA LEU A 13 8.40 13.21 -35.45
C LEU A 13 9.38 13.75 -34.40
N ASN A 14 10.69 13.79 -34.68
CA ASN A 14 11.70 14.11 -33.67
C ASN A 14 12.27 15.54 -33.72
N THR A 15 11.62 16.47 -34.43
CA THR A 15 12.15 17.84 -34.62
C THR A 15 11.46 18.93 -33.79
N TYR A 16 10.65 18.57 -32.80
CA TYR A 16 9.90 19.52 -31.96
C TYR A 16 10.04 19.28 -30.44
N PHE A 17 11.26 19.05 -29.94
CA PHE A 17 11.53 19.27 -28.52
C PHE A 17 12.87 19.98 -28.31
N SER A 18 12.77 21.19 -27.78
CA SER A 18 13.86 22.11 -27.45
C SER A 18 14.73 21.55 -26.30
N PRO A 19 16.07 21.72 -26.31
CA PRO A 19 16.95 21.14 -25.31
C PRO A 19 17.00 22.03 -24.06
N SER A 20 16.49 21.53 -22.93
CA SER A 20 16.81 22.07 -21.60
C SER A 20 18.15 21.51 -21.09
N PRO A 21 18.93 22.27 -20.31
CA PRO A 21 20.30 21.92 -19.94
C PRO A 21 20.38 20.73 -18.96
N PRO A 22 21.52 20.02 -18.89
CA PRO A 22 21.64 18.76 -18.16
C PRO A 22 21.61 18.97 -16.65
N VAL A 23 20.63 18.34 -15.99
CA VAL A 23 20.59 18.20 -14.53
C VAL A 23 21.66 17.18 -14.13
N VAL A 24 22.64 17.64 -13.34
CA VAL A 24 23.69 16.81 -12.75
C VAL A 24 23.07 15.81 -11.78
N CYS A 25 22.85 14.57 -12.24
CA CYS A 25 22.48 13.44 -11.40
C CYS A 25 23.65 13.06 -10.49
N LYS A 26 23.67 13.58 -9.26
CA LYS A 26 24.51 13.03 -8.19
C LYS A 26 23.90 11.72 -7.70
N LYS A 27 24.58 10.61 -7.96
CA LYS A 27 24.30 9.28 -7.38
C LYS A 27 24.26 9.37 -5.84
N PRO A 28 23.19 8.94 -5.16
CA PRO A 28 23.28 8.64 -3.74
C PRO A 28 24.04 7.32 -3.55
N ARG A 29 25.07 7.36 -2.69
CA ARG A 29 25.79 6.17 -2.24
C ARG A 29 24.87 5.36 -1.33
N TYR A 30 24.65 4.10 -1.70
CA TYR A 30 24.10 3.09 -0.81
C TYR A 30 24.97 2.99 0.45
N SER A 31 24.35 3.19 1.61
CA SER A 31 24.94 2.85 2.91
C SER A 31 24.06 1.76 3.51
N HIS A 32 24.61 0.55 3.59
CA HIS A 32 24.03 -0.56 4.33
C HIS A 32 24.08 -0.23 5.82
N SER A 33 22.91 -0.06 6.45
CA SER A 33 22.78 -0.15 7.90
C SER A 33 21.88 -1.32 8.24
N THR A 34 22.51 -2.29 8.88
CA THR A 34 21.99 -3.59 9.29
C THR A 34 20.81 -3.44 10.25
N SER A 35 19.80 -4.22 9.91
CA SER A 35 18.51 -4.40 10.55
C SER A 35 18.62 -4.82 12.03
N ILE A 36 17.91 -4.11 12.91
CA ILE A 36 17.39 -4.69 14.16
C ILE A 36 15.94 -4.23 14.32
N SER A 37 15.04 -4.88 13.57
CA SER A 37 13.62 -4.92 13.92
C SER A 37 13.28 -6.36 14.27
N LYS A 38 12.87 -6.55 15.53
CA LYS A 38 12.46 -7.82 16.12
C LYS A 38 11.47 -8.56 15.21
N PRO A 39 11.50 -9.90 15.16
CA PRO A 39 10.54 -10.66 14.39
C PRO A 39 9.15 -10.43 14.98
N ILE A 40 8.24 -9.89 14.18
CA ILE A 40 6.81 -9.95 14.45
C ILE A 40 6.48 -11.44 14.44
N LYS A 41 6.20 -11.99 15.63
CA LYS A 41 5.64 -13.32 15.77
C LYS A 41 4.28 -13.30 15.08
N ASN A 42 4.22 -13.79 13.85
CA ASN A 42 2.97 -14.21 13.22
C ASN A 42 2.46 -15.41 14.03
N GLN A 43 1.63 -15.13 15.03
CA GLN A 43 0.85 -16.14 15.73
C GLN A 43 -0.45 -16.35 14.96
N HIS A 44 -0.72 -17.62 14.69
CA HIS A 44 -1.96 -18.18 14.18
C HIS A 44 -2.41 -17.71 12.81
N ASP A 45 -2.16 -18.57 11.82
CA ASP A 45 -3.27 -19.18 11.12
C ASP A 45 -2.89 -20.65 10.87
N GLU A 46 -3.33 -21.52 11.79
CA GLU A 46 -3.57 -22.91 11.45
C GLU A 46 -4.47 -22.90 10.22
N ALA A 47 -3.97 -23.40 9.09
CA ALA A 47 -4.81 -23.82 7.99
C ALA A 47 -5.75 -24.90 8.55
N LEU A 48 -6.94 -24.49 9.02
CA LEU A 48 -7.98 -25.40 9.46
C LEU A 48 -8.27 -26.34 8.28
N PRO A 49 -8.14 -27.67 8.45
CA PRO A 49 -8.60 -28.59 7.44
C PRO A 49 -10.11 -28.43 7.36
N LEU A 50 -10.60 -27.82 6.27
CA LEU A 50 -12.01 -27.78 5.92
C LEU A 50 -12.48 -29.22 5.65
N LYS A 51 -12.76 -29.96 6.72
CA LYS A 51 -13.62 -31.14 6.66
C LYS A 51 -15.03 -30.63 6.41
N SER A 52 -15.38 -30.47 5.13
CA SER A 52 -16.76 -30.33 4.71
C SER A 52 -17.51 -31.62 5.04
N ASN A 53 -18.06 -31.68 6.25
CA ASN A 53 -19.08 -32.65 6.63
C ASN A 53 -20.39 -32.31 5.90
N SER A 54 -20.42 -32.48 4.58
CA SER A 54 -21.67 -32.64 3.86
C SER A 54 -21.77 -34.08 3.43
N LYS A 55 -22.34 -34.92 4.30
CA LYS A 55 -23.08 -36.12 3.84
C LYS A 55 -24.20 -35.60 2.95
N LYS A 56 -23.94 -35.48 1.65
CA LYS A 56 -24.97 -35.21 0.64
C LYS A 56 -24.73 -36.19 -0.48
N ASN A 57 -25.81 -36.90 -0.81
CA ASN A 57 -25.98 -37.90 -1.85
C ASN A 57 -25.53 -37.34 -3.21
N THR A 58 -24.21 -37.24 -3.39
CA THR A 58 -23.60 -36.84 -4.64
C THR A 58 -23.53 -38.13 -5.43
N VAL A 59 -24.55 -38.36 -6.25
CA VAL A 59 -24.55 -39.48 -7.18
C VAL A 59 -23.34 -39.26 -8.08
N ASP A 60 -22.35 -40.14 -7.93
CA ASP A 60 -21.15 -40.10 -8.74
C ASP A 60 -21.53 -40.60 -10.14
N TRP A 61 -21.75 -39.66 -11.06
CA TRP A 61 -22.12 -39.91 -12.45
C TRP A 61 -20.93 -40.48 -13.22
N THR A 62 -20.50 -41.67 -12.82
CA THR A 62 -19.48 -42.44 -13.50
C THR A 62 -19.98 -42.84 -14.89
N ARG A 63 -19.04 -43.00 -15.82
CA ARG A 63 -19.31 -43.45 -17.19
C ARG A 63 -20.21 -44.69 -17.23
N ASP A 64 -20.02 -45.60 -16.29
CA ASP A 64 -20.82 -46.84 -16.17
C ASP A 64 -22.26 -46.60 -15.74
N LEU A 65 -22.52 -45.62 -14.87
CA LEU A 65 -23.88 -45.27 -14.44
C LEU A 65 -24.65 -44.55 -15.55
N LEU A 66 -23.95 -43.71 -16.32
CA LEU A 66 -24.48 -43.05 -17.51
C LEU A 66 -24.82 -44.06 -18.61
N LEU A 67 -23.92 -45.01 -18.88
CA LEU A 67 -24.16 -46.06 -19.88
C LEU A 67 -25.37 -46.91 -19.49
N LYS A 68 -25.47 -47.33 -18.22
CA LYS A 68 -26.60 -48.14 -17.73
C LYS A 68 -27.95 -47.42 -17.83
N THR A 69 -27.98 -46.12 -17.52
CA THR A 69 -29.22 -45.33 -17.59
C THR A 69 -29.65 -45.08 -19.04
N LEU A 70 -28.72 -44.80 -19.95
CA LEU A 70 -28.99 -44.62 -21.39
C LEU A 70 -29.34 -45.92 -22.12
N THR A 71 -28.82 -47.07 -21.69
CA THR A 71 -29.11 -48.38 -22.32
C THR A 71 -30.38 -49.04 -21.81
N ALA A 72 -30.93 -48.60 -20.68
CA ALA A 72 -32.19 -49.11 -20.12
C ALA A 72 -33.45 -48.50 -20.76
N VAL A 73 -33.28 -47.53 -21.65
CA VAL A 73 -34.38 -46.77 -22.25
C VAL A 73 -35.02 -47.56 -23.39
N GLY A 74 -36.34 -47.73 -23.37
CA GLY A 74 -37.08 -48.50 -24.38
C GLY A 74 -37.68 -47.67 -25.51
N SER A 75 -37.75 -46.34 -25.35
CA SER A 75 -38.36 -45.41 -26.30
C SER A 75 -37.61 -44.07 -26.42
N MET A 76 -37.88 -43.34 -27.49
CA MET A 76 -37.28 -42.02 -27.74
C MET A 76 -37.69 -40.98 -26.69
N ASP A 77 -38.95 -40.99 -26.26
CA ASP A 77 -39.47 -40.05 -25.26
C ASP A 77 -38.83 -40.29 -23.89
N GLU A 78 -38.67 -41.55 -23.49
CA GLU A 78 -37.91 -41.92 -22.28
C GLU A 78 -36.44 -41.51 -22.39
N ALA A 79 -35.84 -41.57 -23.58
CA ALA A 79 -34.43 -41.18 -23.78
C ALA A 79 -34.26 -39.70 -23.51
N GLN A 80 -35.21 -38.89 -23.98
CA GLN A 80 -35.20 -37.45 -23.81
C GLN A 80 -35.42 -37.01 -22.36
N VAL A 81 -36.29 -37.72 -21.63
CA VAL A 81 -36.45 -37.51 -20.18
C VAL A 81 -35.17 -37.91 -19.43
N CYS A 82 -34.55 -39.03 -19.82
CA CYS A 82 -33.30 -39.50 -19.24
C CYS A 82 -32.16 -38.52 -19.45
N THR A 83 -31.98 -37.99 -20.67
CA THR A 83 -30.91 -37.01 -20.96
C THR A 83 -31.09 -35.72 -20.18
N ASN A 84 -32.31 -35.18 -20.09
CA ASN A 84 -32.58 -33.96 -19.31
C ASN A 84 -32.27 -34.16 -17.83
N THR A 85 -32.65 -35.32 -17.27
CA THR A 85 -32.40 -35.65 -15.86
C THR A 85 -30.90 -35.75 -15.56
N VAL A 86 -30.14 -36.36 -16.46
CA VAL A 86 -28.68 -36.46 -16.36
C VAL A 86 -28.03 -35.07 -16.45
N LEU A 87 -28.46 -34.23 -17.40
CA LEU A 87 -27.94 -32.88 -17.58
C LEU A 87 -28.21 -32.02 -16.34
N GLU A 88 -29.44 -32.01 -15.82
CA GLU A 88 -29.78 -31.29 -14.59
C GLU A 88 -28.97 -31.78 -13.38
N GLY A 89 -28.77 -33.10 -13.28
CA GLY A 89 -27.95 -33.71 -12.23
C GLY A 89 -26.50 -33.26 -12.31
N PHE A 90 -25.94 -33.19 -13.51
CA PHE A 90 -24.58 -32.73 -13.76
C PHE A 90 -24.42 -31.23 -13.47
N GLU A 91 -25.37 -30.41 -13.94
CA GLU A 91 -25.41 -28.98 -13.65
C GLU A 91 -25.46 -28.71 -12.15
N ARG A 92 -26.31 -29.41 -11.40
CA ARG A 92 -26.36 -29.27 -9.94
C ARG A 92 -25.07 -29.70 -9.25
N THR A 93 -24.44 -30.78 -9.75
CA THR A 93 -23.20 -31.33 -9.18
C THR A 93 -22.02 -30.39 -9.36
N ILE A 94 -21.95 -29.64 -10.46
CA ILE A 94 -20.85 -28.71 -10.74
C ILE A 94 -21.16 -27.29 -10.23
N THR A 95 -22.37 -26.81 -10.49
CA THR A 95 -22.72 -25.41 -10.24
C THR A 95 -22.78 -25.09 -8.75
N VAL A 96 -23.30 -26.01 -7.92
CA VAL A 96 -23.45 -25.75 -6.48
C VAL A 96 -22.09 -25.63 -5.76
N PRO A 97 -21.12 -26.53 -5.95
CA PRO A 97 -19.78 -26.36 -5.37
C PRO A 97 -19.05 -25.12 -5.86
N LEU A 98 -19.13 -24.81 -7.16
CA LEU A 98 -18.49 -23.62 -7.72
C LEU A 98 -19.10 -22.34 -7.15
N HIS A 99 -20.43 -22.27 -7.06
CA HIS A 99 -21.11 -21.12 -6.45
C HIS A 99 -20.69 -20.92 -4.98
N ASN A 100 -20.57 -22.01 -4.21
CA ASN A 100 -20.10 -21.94 -2.84
C ASN A 100 -18.64 -21.46 -2.74
N GLN A 101 -17.76 -21.92 -3.63
CA GLN A 101 -16.36 -21.47 -3.68
C GLN A 101 -16.26 -20.00 -4.06
N ILE A 102 -17.02 -19.56 -5.07
CA ILE A 102 -17.09 -18.15 -5.49
C ILE A 102 -17.57 -17.30 -4.31
N SER A 103 -18.66 -17.67 -3.65
CA SER A 103 -19.20 -16.93 -2.49
C SER A 103 -18.19 -16.85 -1.34
N LEU A 104 -17.41 -17.90 -1.11
CA LEU A 104 -16.36 -17.90 -0.10
C LEU A 104 -15.22 -16.94 -0.46
N LEU A 105 -14.78 -16.97 -1.72
CA LEU A 105 -13.75 -16.07 -2.24
C LEU A 105 -14.19 -14.60 -2.21
N GLU A 106 -15.45 -14.32 -2.56
CA GLU A 106 -16.04 -12.98 -2.46
C GLU A 106 -15.99 -12.46 -1.02
N LYS A 107 -16.42 -13.26 -0.04
CA LYS A 107 -16.35 -12.88 1.38
C LYS A 107 -14.91 -12.69 1.87
N GLN A 108 -13.97 -13.47 1.35
CA GLN A 108 -12.56 -13.29 1.68
C GLN A 108 -12.02 -11.99 1.07
N ALA A 109 -12.33 -11.71 -0.19
CA ALA A 109 -11.95 -10.47 -0.86
C ALA A 109 -12.52 -9.25 -0.13
N GLU A 110 -13.79 -9.27 0.27
CA GLU A 110 -14.43 -8.18 1.01
C GLU A 110 -13.73 -7.91 2.35
N ARG A 111 -13.39 -8.95 3.12
CA ARG A 111 -12.62 -8.80 4.37
C ARG A 111 -11.24 -8.20 4.14
N MET A 112 -10.52 -8.64 3.12
CA MET A 112 -9.21 -8.08 2.77
C MET A 112 -9.32 -6.61 2.37
N THR A 113 -10.34 -6.25 1.57
CA THR A 113 -10.60 -4.86 1.20
C THR A 113 -10.87 -3.99 2.41
N GLN A 114 -11.74 -4.43 3.33
CA GLN A 114 -12.03 -3.69 4.57
C GLN A 114 -10.78 -3.52 5.45
N GLU A 115 -9.93 -4.55 5.53
CA GLU A 115 -8.68 -4.45 6.29
C GLU A 115 -7.69 -3.47 5.66
N LEU A 116 -7.58 -3.48 4.32
CA LEU A 116 -6.76 -2.53 3.57
C LEU A 116 -7.25 -1.10 3.76
N GLU A 117 -8.56 -0.86 3.66
CA GLU A 117 -9.18 0.44 3.91
C GLU A 117 -8.81 0.97 5.30
N ARG A 118 -8.94 0.12 6.33
CA ARG A 118 -8.58 0.47 7.71
C ARG A 118 -7.10 0.82 7.86
N LYS A 119 -6.21 0.03 7.25
CA LYS A 119 -4.76 0.29 7.27
C LYS A 119 -4.40 1.58 6.54
N ASN A 120 -5.06 1.89 5.43
CA ASN A 120 -4.87 3.14 4.71
C ASN A 120 -5.28 4.34 5.56
N GLN A 121 -6.45 4.29 6.22
CA GLN A 121 -6.88 5.35 7.14
C GLN A 121 -5.89 5.55 8.31
N GLU A 122 -5.35 4.47 8.87
CA GLU A 122 -4.33 4.56 9.92
C GLU A 122 -3.03 5.21 9.41
N LEU A 123 -2.61 4.89 8.18
CA LEU A 123 -1.43 5.48 7.56
C LEU A 123 -1.63 6.97 7.25
N GLU A 124 -2.79 7.36 6.72
CA GLU A 124 -3.15 8.77 6.48
C GLU A 124 -3.12 9.57 7.78
N GLY A 125 -3.66 9.02 8.87
CA GLY A 125 -3.59 9.64 10.20
C GLY A 125 -2.14 9.86 10.66
N LYS A 126 -1.27 8.85 10.48
CA LYS A 126 0.16 8.97 10.83
C LYS A 126 0.89 10.00 9.96
N ILE A 127 0.58 10.07 8.67
CA ILE A 127 1.13 11.09 7.76
C ILE A 127 0.76 12.48 8.26
N TYR A 128 -0.52 12.71 8.57
CA TYR A 128 -0.99 13.98 9.10
C TYR A 128 -0.29 14.37 10.41
N GLU A 129 -0.14 13.44 11.35
CA GLU A 129 0.61 13.69 12.59
C GLU A 129 2.08 14.07 12.34
N LEU A 130 2.73 13.41 11.38
CA LEU A 130 4.11 13.69 11.00
C LEU A 130 4.24 15.07 10.35
N GLU A 131 3.31 15.44 9.47
CA GLU A 131 3.26 16.76 8.86
C GLU A 131 3.12 17.87 9.91
N GLN A 132 2.24 17.69 10.90
CA GLN A 132 2.07 18.65 12.00
C GLN A 132 3.35 18.79 12.84
N LYS A 133 4.02 17.67 13.14
CA LYS A 133 5.31 17.67 13.84
C LYS A 133 6.37 18.38 13.01
N ASN A 134 6.41 18.14 11.70
CA ASN A 134 7.37 18.76 10.79
C ASN A 134 7.17 20.28 10.71
N GLN A 135 5.94 20.76 10.53
CA GLN A 135 5.62 22.19 10.56
C GLN A 135 6.03 22.86 11.89
N LYS A 136 5.83 22.16 13.01
CA LYS A 136 6.27 22.66 14.33
C LYS A 136 7.79 22.77 14.42
N LEU A 137 8.53 21.81 13.86
CA LEU A 137 9.99 21.84 13.81
C LEU A 137 10.49 22.96 12.89
N GLU A 138 9.88 23.13 11.72
CA GLU A 138 10.22 24.22 10.78
C GLU A 138 10.05 25.60 11.43
N ARG A 139 8.95 25.83 12.15
CA ARG A 139 8.75 27.08 12.92
C ARG A 139 9.85 27.31 13.96
N LYS A 140 10.20 26.29 14.73
CA LYS A 140 11.28 26.38 15.72
C LYS A 140 12.63 26.63 15.07
N ASN A 141 12.88 26.01 13.92
CA ASN A 141 14.13 26.21 13.19
C ASN A 141 14.24 27.66 12.70
N TRP A 142 13.15 28.22 12.17
CA TRP A 142 13.09 29.62 11.77
C TRP A 142 13.33 30.59 12.94
N GLU A 143 12.71 30.32 14.09
CA GLU A 143 12.93 31.11 15.32
C GLU A 143 14.39 31.06 15.79
N LEU A 144 15.02 29.88 15.76
CA LEU A 144 16.43 29.71 16.09
C LEU A 144 17.34 30.45 15.11
N GLU A 145 17.07 30.38 13.81
CA GLU A 145 17.82 31.11 12.79
C GLU A 145 17.74 32.63 13.03
N HIS A 146 16.56 33.14 13.36
CA HIS A 146 16.37 34.55 13.72
C HIS A 146 17.20 34.95 14.94
N ILE A 147 17.13 34.17 16.03
CA ILE A 147 17.90 34.41 17.25
C ILE A 147 19.41 34.36 16.97
N ILE A 148 19.87 33.42 16.14
CA ILE A 148 21.27 33.33 15.75
C ILE A 148 21.68 34.60 14.99
N GLN A 149 20.87 35.02 14.01
CA GLN A 149 21.13 36.22 13.24
C GLN A 149 21.24 37.46 14.15
N GLU A 150 20.27 37.67 15.05
CA GLU A 150 20.28 38.76 16.01
C GLU A 150 21.53 38.72 16.91
N ASN A 151 21.86 37.56 17.47
CA ASN A 151 23.07 37.39 18.27
C ASN A 151 24.35 37.68 17.48
N THR A 152 24.42 37.33 16.19
CA THR A 152 25.58 37.67 15.35
C THR A 152 25.69 39.18 15.10
N LEU A 153 24.56 39.89 15.01
CA LEU A 153 24.53 41.35 14.86
C LEU A 153 24.95 42.03 16.16
N LEU A 154 24.39 41.59 17.30
CA LEU A 154 24.77 42.10 18.63
C LEU A 154 26.25 41.89 18.92
N LYS A 155 26.78 40.68 18.66
CA LYS A 155 28.22 40.41 18.77
C LYS A 155 29.03 41.39 17.94
N ARG A 156 28.68 41.60 16.66
CA ARG A 156 29.38 42.56 15.79
C ARG A 156 29.31 44.00 16.33
N ALA A 157 28.17 44.42 16.87
CA ALA A 157 28.00 45.76 17.42
C ALA A 157 28.84 45.98 18.69
N VAL A 158 28.92 44.97 19.58
CA VAL A 158 29.80 44.99 20.76
C VAL A 158 31.28 45.06 20.34
N HIS A 159 31.71 44.22 19.39
CA HIS A 159 33.11 44.21 18.93
C HIS A 159 33.51 45.52 18.24
N SER A 160 32.58 46.20 17.57
CA SER A 160 32.83 47.51 16.94
C SER A 160 32.71 48.70 17.89
N GLY A 161 32.47 48.46 19.19
CA GLY A 161 32.34 49.51 20.22
C GLY A 161 31.06 50.35 20.10
N LYS A 162 30.13 49.97 19.22
CA LYS A 162 28.84 50.66 19.02
C LYS A 162 27.83 50.38 20.13
N LEU A 163 28.01 49.27 20.85
CA LEU A 163 27.25 48.90 22.03
C LEU A 163 28.24 48.77 23.19
N GLN A 164 28.21 49.73 24.12
CA GLN A 164 28.99 49.67 25.35
C GLN A 164 28.19 48.86 26.36
N LEU A 165 28.66 47.67 26.70
CA LEU A 165 28.06 46.90 27.80
C LEU A 165 28.20 47.70 29.09
N PRO A 166 27.14 47.83 29.91
CA PRO A 166 27.25 48.46 31.21
C PRO A 166 28.35 47.74 31.99
N SER A 167 29.31 48.54 32.44
CA SER A 167 30.47 48.10 33.19
C SER A 167 30.01 47.31 34.42
N LEU A 168 30.26 46.00 34.46
CA LEU A 168 29.88 45.11 35.57
C LEU A 168 30.65 45.38 36.88
N TYR A 169 31.20 46.58 37.07
CA TYR A 169 31.94 46.98 38.27
C TYR A 169 31.08 47.60 39.39
N PHE A 170 29.74 47.56 39.32
CA PHE A 170 28.87 48.22 40.33
C PHE A 170 28.06 47.30 41.26
N LEU A 171 28.39 46.01 41.37
CA LEU A 171 27.72 45.09 42.33
C LEU A 171 28.70 44.42 43.30
N ARG A 172 29.77 45.12 43.67
CA ARG A 172 30.72 44.65 44.67
C ARG A 172 31.06 45.76 45.67
N ASP A 173 30.06 46.32 46.33
CA ASP A 173 30.27 47.14 47.54
C ASP A 173 28.94 47.31 48.30
N SER A 174 28.57 46.33 49.12
CA SER A 174 27.75 46.55 50.33
C SER A 174 27.55 45.25 51.11
N THR A 175 28.64 44.64 51.56
CA THR A 175 28.63 43.80 52.77
C THR A 175 29.67 44.35 53.75
N ASN A 176 29.43 45.58 54.23
CA ASN A 176 29.95 46.00 55.52
C ASN A 176 29.02 45.42 56.58
N PHE A 177 29.30 44.18 56.99
CA PHE A 177 28.70 43.55 58.16
C PHE A 177 29.71 43.71 59.30
N THR A 178 29.55 44.79 60.07
CA THR A 178 30.35 45.08 61.27
C THR A 178 29.89 44.14 62.40
N MET A 179 30.83 43.43 63.04
CA MET A 179 30.63 42.73 64.32
C MET A 179 30.61 43.72 65.48
#